data_AF-A0A8S0WYL3-F1
#
_entry.id   AF-A0A8S0WYL3-F1
#
_cell.length_a   1.000
_cell.length_b   1.000
_cell.length_c   1.000
_cell.angle_alpha   90.00
_cell.angle_beta   90.00
_cell.angle_gamma   90.00
#
_symmetry.space_group_name_H-M   'P 1'
#
loop_
_entity.id
_entity.type
_entity.pdbx_description
1 polymer ?
#
loop_
_entity_poly.entity_id
_entity_poly.type
_entity_poly.pdbx_seq_one_letter_code
_entity_poly.pdbx_strand_id
1 'polypeptide(L)'
;MRSSTSISSTCQFYLFKDCLARRILQYQTVGGGADDASDSALDDFVTYLTTEAWPTLPSILKEATYEGRDSLYQSIPDVESEDALSLDSTSAAFIESLVSYGIVSDDNEALRFLRKALVEYVVQACAPPPVWSLTRTKECEICQREVPLTYHHLIPKSVHAKVLKKGWHPESMLNSVAWLCRYSIVLLIADLCPALFRPCHSVVHQVASCEDLARNLYTVELLLEREDIQRWQKYAAKQRYGVRRG
;
A
#
# COMPACT_ATOMS: atom_id res chain seq x y z
N MET A 1 7.50 -14.11 -16.81
CA MET A 1 7.81 -14.77 -15.52
C MET A 1 8.91 -14.08 -14.73
N ARG A 2 9.25 -12.82 -15.03
CA ARG A 2 9.78 -11.88 -14.05
C ARG A 2 8.57 -11.11 -13.51
N SER A 3 8.49 -10.80 -12.21
CA SER A 3 7.91 -9.55 -11.67
C SER A 3 7.37 -9.62 -10.24
N SER A 4 7.03 -10.76 -9.64
CA SER A 4 6.45 -10.73 -8.28
C SER A 4 7.49 -10.48 -7.17
N THR A 5 8.65 -11.14 -7.24
CA THR A 5 9.72 -11.01 -6.24
C THR A 5 10.42 -9.65 -6.31
N SER A 6 10.61 -9.10 -7.51
CA SER A 6 11.24 -7.78 -7.69
C SER A 6 10.35 -6.64 -7.22
N ILE A 7 9.04 -6.70 -7.50
CA ILE A 7 8.09 -5.67 -7.03
C ILE A 7 7.96 -5.72 -5.51
N SER A 8 7.88 -6.92 -4.92
CA SER A 8 7.85 -7.08 -3.46
C SER A 8 9.11 -6.48 -2.82
N SER A 9 10.30 -6.82 -3.32
CA SER A 9 11.55 -6.27 -2.80
C SER A 9 11.62 -4.73 -2.90
N THR A 10 11.03 -4.13 -3.93
CA THR A 10 10.94 -2.67 -4.08
C THR A 10 9.96 -2.07 -3.08
N CYS A 11 8.78 -2.65 -2.87
CA CYS A 11 7.83 -2.19 -1.85
C CYS A 11 8.42 -2.29 -0.43
N GLN A 12 9.11 -3.38 -0.13
CA GLN A 12 9.76 -3.59 1.16
C GLN A 12 10.88 -2.56 1.42
N PHE A 13 11.65 -2.20 0.39
CA PHE A 13 12.65 -1.13 0.48
C PHE A 13 12.02 0.21 0.87
N TYR A 14 10.94 0.62 0.20
CA TYR A 14 10.28 1.90 0.50
C TYR A 14 9.60 1.89 1.88
N LEU A 15 9.00 0.77 2.29
CA LEU A 15 8.43 0.66 3.63
C LEU A 15 9.49 0.78 4.73
N PHE A 16 10.68 0.19 4.50
CA PHE A 16 11.81 0.35 5.42
C PHE A 16 12.35 1.79 5.42
N LYS A 17 12.47 2.43 4.25
CA LYS A 17 12.80 3.86 4.13
C LYS A 17 11.84 4.72 4.97
N ASP A 18 10.54 4.47 4.89
CA ASP A 18 9.53 5.21 5.66
C ASP A 18 9.68 5.00 7.18
N CYS A 19 10.08 3.80 7.61
CA CYS A 19 10.39 3.53 9.02
C CYS A 19 11.62 4.30 9.50
N LEU A 20 12.68 4.35 8.68
CA LEU A 20 13.86 5.17 8.95
C LEU A 20 13.51 6.66 9.03
N ALA A 21 12.74 7.18 8.06
CA ALA A 21 12.31 8.58 8.04
C ALA A 21 11.54 8.96 9.31
N ARG A 22 10.51 8.18 9.67
CA ARG A 22 9.74 8.40 10.90
C ARG A 22 10.62 8.43 12.14
N ARG A 23 11.62 7.55 12.20
CA ARG A 23 12.53 7.49 13.33
C ARG A 23 13.49 8.68 13.37
N ILE A 24 14.05 9.11 12.24
CA ILE A 24 14.87 10.34 12.17
C ILE A 24 14.07 11.55 12.65
N LEU A 25 12.83 11.70 12.17
CA LEU A 25 11.96 12.79 12.57
C LEU A 25 11.70 12.80 14.09
N GLN A 26 11.50 11.63 14.70
CA GLN A 26 11.34 11.53 16.17
C GLN A 26 12.58 12.05 16.92
N TYR A 27 13.79 11.78 16.41
CA TYR A 27 15.04 12.28 17.01
C TYR A 27 15.26 13.79 16.77
N GLN A 28 14.77 14.33 15.65
CA GLN A 28 14.92 15.75 15.28
C GLN A 28 13.87 16.69 15.91
N THR A 29 12.86 16.17 16.61
CA THR A 29 11.79 16.98 17.24
C THR A 29 12.24 17.99 18.33
N VAL A 30 13.55 18.23 18.48
CA VAL A 30 14.12 19.30 19.32
C VAL A 30 14.55 20.54 18.52
N GLY A 31 14.42 20.62 17.18
CA GLY A 31 14.60 21.91 16.51
C GLY A 31 14.43 21.96 14.99
N GLY A 32 13.51 22.82 14.53
CA GLY A 32 13.48 23.34 13.16
C GLY A 32 12.11 23.27 12.51
N GLY A 33 11.55 24.42 12.13
CA GLY A 33 10.27 24.54 11.43
C GLY A 33 10.33 24.07 9.97
N ALA A 34 9.17 23.68 9.45
CA ALA A 34 8.98 23.11 8.12
C ALA A 34 9.20 24.14 6.99
N ASP A 35 10.25 23.94 6.20
CA ASP A 35 10.44 24.52 4.86
C ASP A 35 10.41 23.38 3.83
N ASP A 36 9.76 23.55 2.66
CA ASP A 36 9.69 22.52 1.61
C ASP A 36 11.08 22.05 1.10
N ALA A 37 12.10 22.90 1.20
CA ALA A 37 13.48 22.55 0.88
C ALA A 37 14.10 21.58 1.88
N SER A 38 13.62 21.59 3.13
CA SER A 38 14.07 20.67 4.19
C SER A 38 13.49 19.26 4.01
N ASP A 39 12.27 19.15 3.51
CA ASP A 39 11.60 17.86 3.28
C ASP A 39 12.27 17.07 2.14
N SER A 40 12.63 17.74 1.04
CA SER A 40 13.37 17.09 -0.06
C SER A 40 14.76 16.65 0.36
N ALA A 41 15.47 17.47 1.13
CA ALA A 41 16.81 17.13 1.63
C ALA A 41 16.76 15.96 2.62
N LEU A 42 15.72 15.90 3.45
CA LEU A 42 15.48 14.77 4.35
C LEU A 42 15.19 13.50 3.54
N ASP A 43 14.32 13.56 2.53
CA ASP A 43 14.02 12.40 1.69
C ASP A 43 15.26 11.82 0.99
N ASP A 44 16.11 12.69 0.43
CA ASP A 44 17.38 12.30 -0.20
C ASP A 44 18.33 11.64 0.83
N PHE A 45 18.43 12.21 2.03
CA PHE A 45 19.25 11.66 3.11
C PHE A 45 18.75 10.30 3.58
N VAL A 46 17.44 10.13 3.82
CA VAL A 46 16.87 8.83 4.21
C VAL A 46 17.04 7.82 3.08
N THR A 47 16.86 8.24 1.83
CA THR A 47 17.09 7.36 0.67
C THR A 47 18.52 6.86 0.65
N TYR A 48 19.51 7.74 0.84
CA TYR A 48 20.92 7.37 0.95
C TYR A 48 21.17 6.37 2.09
N LEU A 49 20.71 6.66 3.31
CA LEU A 49 20.85 5.74 4.45
C LEU A 49 20.21 4.38 4.18
N THR A 50 19.05 4.37 3.52
CA THR A 50 18.36 3.13 3.16
C THR A 50 19.16 2.34 2.13
N THR A 51 19.78 3.00 1.14
CA THR A 51 20.66 2.33 0.16
C THR A 51 21.93 1.74 0.77
N GLU A 52 22.44 2.33 1.85
CA GLU A 52 23.59 1.79 2.59
C GLU A 52 23.20 0.60 3.48
N ALA A 53 22.07 0.69 4.20
CA ALA A 53 21.64 -0.36 5.12
C ALA A 53 21.01 -1.57 4.41
N TRP A 54 20.12 -1.34 3.44
CA TRP A 54 19.28 -2.40 2.85
C TRP A 54 20.05 -3.60 2.26
N PRO A 55 21.15 -3.42 1.51
CA PRO A 55 21.89 -4.55 0.94
C PRO A 55 22.46 -5.48 2.00
N THR A 56 22.80 -4.93 3.17
CA THR A 56 23.40 -5.66 4.30
C THR A 56 22.39 -6.50 5.09
N LEU A 57 21.08 -6.25 4.90
CA LEU A 57 20.03 -6.97 5.62
C LEU A 57 19.88 -8.42 5.13
N PRO A 58 19.59 -9.37 6.05
CA PRO A 58 19.20 -10.73 5.70
C PRO A 58 18.05 -10.80 4.69
N SER A 59 18.10 -11.74 3.74
CA SER A 59 17.05 -11.90 2.72
C SER A 59 15.66 -12.12 3.31
N ILE A 60 15.57 -12.79 4.47
CA ILE A 60 14.29 -13.03 5.15
C ILE A 60 13.57 -11.74 5.57
N LEU A 61 14.32 -10.69 5.92
CA LEU A 61 13.74 -9.38 6.22
C LEU A 61 13.32 -8.67 4.94
N LYS A 62 14.12 -8.77 3.87
CA LYS A 62 13.80 -8.16 2.56
C LYS A 62 12.57 -8.79 1.89
N GLU A 63 12.22 -10.00 2.28
CA GLU A 63 11.06 -10.76 1.81
C GLU A 63 9.91 -10.80 2.84
N ALA A 64 10.00 -10.02 3.92
CA ALA A 64 8.98 -9.97 4.97
C ALA A 64 7.63 -9.58 4.38
N THR A 65 6.61 -10.40 4.64
CA THR A 65 5.22 -10.19 4.20
C THR A 65 4.27 -10.77 5.22
N TYR A 66 3.01 -10.32 5.20
CA TYR A 66 1.95 -10.92 6.02
C TYR A 66 1.89 -12.45 5.87
N GLU A 67 1.96 -12.99 4.65
CA GLU A 67 1.89 -14.44 4.42
C GLU A 67 3.13 -15.19 4.92
N GLY A 68 4.30 -14.58 4.84
CA GLY A 68 5.58 -15.16 5.29
C GLY A 68 5.89 -14.95 6.77
N ARG A 69 5.02 -14.26 7.52
CA ARG A 69 5.31 -13.83 8.91
C ARG A 69 5.63 -14.98 9.85
N ASP A 70 4.94 -16.12 9.72
CA ASP A 70 5.14 -17.26 10.61
C ASP A 70 6.54 -17.86 10.41
N SER A 71 6.99 -18.00 9.16
CA SER A 71 8.35 -18.44 8.83
C SER A 71 9.41 -17.43 9.28
N LEU A 72 9.11 -16.14 9.20
CA LEU A 72 9.96 -15.06 9.69
C LEU A 72 10.15 -15.16 11.21
N TYR A 73 9.05 -15.25 11.97
CA TYR A 73 9.12 -15.37 13.43
C TYR A 73 9.72 -16.70 13.90
N GLN A 74 9.62 -17.78 13.12
CA GLN A 74 10.35 -19.02 13.44
C GLN A 74 11.87 -18.86 13.27
N SER A 75 12.30 -18.08 12.27
CA SER A 75 13.71 -17.87 11.98
C SER A 75 14.34 -16.78 12.85
N ILE A 76 13.53 -15.80 13.27
CA ILE A 76 13.92 -14.67 14.14
C ILE A 76 12.86 -14.59 15.26
N PRO A 77 12.98 -15.43 16.30
CA PRO A 77 11.97 -15.59 17.35
C PRO A 77 11.67 -14.30 18.12
N ASP A 78 12.65 -13.39 18.17
CA ASP A 78 12.51 -12.12 18.85
C ASP A 78 13.27 -11.04 18.07
N VAL A 79 12.62 -10.49 17.05
CA VAL A 79 13.13 -9.35 16.25
C VAL A 79 13.48 -8.14 17.14
N GLU A 80 12.91 -8.04 18.34
CA GLU A 80 13.17 -6.97 19.30
C GLU A 80 14.45 -7.20 20.14
N SER A 81 14.86 -8.46 20.32
CA SER A 81 16.06 -8.79 21.09
C SER A 81 17.36 -8.37 20.41
N GLU A 82 18.35 -8.02 21.22
CA GLU A 82 19.65 -7.58 20.70
C GLU A 82 20.43 -8.70 20.01
N ASP A 83 20.19 -9.94 20.42
CA ASP A 83 20.91 -11.14 19.99
C ASP A 83 20.29 -11.81 18.75
N ALA A 84 19.02 -11.55 18.43
CA ALA A 84 18.34 -12.23 17.31
C ALA A 84 18.66 -11.62 15.94
N LEU A 85 19.11 -10.37 15.90
CA LEU A 85 19.50 -9.67 14.67
C LEU A 85 20.98 -9.30 14.74
N SER A 86 21.84 -10.16 14.20
CA SER A 86 23.25 -9.81 13.95
C SER A 86 23.29 -8.71 12.88
N LEU A 87 23.66 -7.50 13.31
CA LEU A 87 23.84 -6.32 12.48
C LEU A 87 25.34 -6.06 12.22
N ASP A 88 26.19 -7.07 12.41
CA ASP A 88 27.65 -6.98 12.34
C ASP A 88 28.15 -6.60 10.93
N SER A 89 27.32 -6.81 9.91
CA SER A 89 27.59 -6.44 8.52
C SER A 89 27.05 -5.08 8.11
N THR A 90 26.56 -4.26 9.05
CA THR A 90 26.06 -2.91 8.76
C THR A 90 27.16 -2.03 8.16
N SER A 91 26.83 -1.25 7.12
CA SER A 91 27.78 -0.34 6.47
C SER A 91 28.35 0.69 7.46
N ALA A 92 29.67 0.84 7.51
CA ALA A 92 30.31 1.88 8.32
C ALA A 92 29.84 3.28 7.89
N ALA A 93 29.60 3.49 6.59
CA ALA A 93 29.10 4.76 6.07
C ALA A 93 27.71 5.12 6.62
N PHE A 94 26.85 4.12 6.89
CA PHE A 94 25.56 4.34 7.53
C PHE A 94 25.74 4.86 8.96
N ILE A 95 26.62 4.22 9.75
CA ILE A 95 26.90 4.60 11.14
C ILE A 95 27.53 6.00 11.19
N GLU A 96 28.57 6.23 10.39
CA GLU A 96 29.27 7.52 10.29
C GLU A 96 28.32 8.66 9.90
N SER A 97 27.37 8.39 9.00
CA SER A 97 26.36 9.38 8.60
C SER A 97 25.41 9.72 9.75
N LEU A 98 24.92 8.74 10.51
CA LEU A 98 24.06 9.02 11.67
C LEU A 98 24.78 9.81 12.76
N VAL A 99 26.04 9.48 13.03
CA VAL A 99 26.88 10.19 14.02
C VAL A 99 27.22 11.60 13.54
N SER A 100 27.64 11.75 12.29
CA SER A 100 28.04 13.06 11.73
C SER A 100 26.88 14.06 11.67
N TYR A 101 25.65 13.58 11.48
CA TYR A 101 24.45 14.43 11.48
C TYR A 101 23.86 14.60 12.89
N GLY A 102 24.51 14.07 13.93
CA GLY A 102 24.10 14.20 15.33
C GLY A 102 22.79 13.48 15.67
N ILE A 103 22.39 12.49 14.86
CA ILE A 103 21.16 11.71 15.10
C ILE A 103 21.40 10.71 16.24
N VAL A 104 22.62 10.18 16.34
CA VAL A 104 23.07 9.25 17.38
C VAL A 104 24.44 9.68 17.90
N SER A 105 24.79 9.27 19.12
CA SER A 105 26.02 9.69 19.80
C SER A 105 27.22 8.79 19.49
N ASP A 106 26.97 7.51 19.22
CA ASP A 106 27.99 6.49 18.98
C ASP A 106 27.46 5.32 18.14
N ASP A 107 28.37 4.40 17.78
CA ASP A 107 28.10 3.22 16.96
C ASP A 107 27.05 2.29 17.59
N ASN A 108 27.03 2.14 18.92
CA ASN A 108 26.06 1.28 19.59
C ASN A 108 24.65 1.88 19.52
N GLU A 109 24.52 3.20 19.67
CA GLU A 109 23.27 3.92 19.46
C GLU A 109 22.81 3.83 18.00
N ALA A 110 23.72 3.86 17.02
CA ALA A 110 23.42 3.66 15.61
C ALA A 110 22.83 2.26 15.33
N LEU A 111 23.43 1.21 15.89
CA LEU A 111 22.92 -0.16 15.75
C LEU A 111 21.57 -0.33 16.45
N ARG A 112 21.39 0.25 17.64
CA ARG A 112 20.11 0.25 18.35
C ARG A 112 19.04 1.02 17.59
N PHE A 113 19.41 2.13 16.94
CA PHE A 113 18.54 2.91 16.07
C PHE A 113 18.05 2.06 14.89
N LEU A 114 18.98 1.39 14.19
CA LEU A 114 18.66 0.51 13.06
C LEU A 114 17.77 -0.66 13.49
N ARG A 115 18.06 -1.31 14.62
CA ARG A 115 17.25 -2.41 15.16
C ARG A 115 15.80 -1.98 15.41
N LYS A 116 15.59 -0.81 16.03
CA LYS A 116 14.24 -0.29 16.25
C LYS A 116 13.50 0.02 14.95
N ALA A 117 14.20 0.58 13.95
CA ALA A 117 13.62 0.79 12.62
C ALA A 117 13.21 -0.53 11.94
N LEU A 118 14.02 -1.59 12.10
CA LEU A 118 13.72 -2.93 11.57
C LEU A 118 12.53 -3.58 12.29
N VAL A 119 12.40 -3.43 13.60
CA VAL A 119 11.22 -3.90 14.35
C VAL A 119 9.95 -3.24 13.82
N GLU A 120 9.94 -1.91 13.70
CA GLU A 120 8.81 -1.17 13.15
C GLU A 120 8.48 -1.60 11.71
N TYR A 121 9.52 -1.81 10.90
CA TYR A 121 9.39 -2.31 9.53
C TYR A 121 8.74 -3.70 9.50
N VAL A 122 9.22 -4.66 10.29
CA VAL A 122 8.68 -6.04 10.31
C VAL A 122 7.21 -6.02 10.76
N VAL A 123 6.88 -5.23 11.79
CA VAL A 123 5.49 -5.08 12.25
C VAL A 123 4.59 -4.59 11.12
N GLN A 124 5.04 -3.61 10.34
CA GLN A 124 4.24 -3.08 9.21
C GLN A 124 4.20 -4.02 8.01
N ALA A 125 5.32 -4.62 7.65
CA ALA A 125 5.40 -5.57 6.54
C ALA A 125 4.58 -6.85 6.80
N CYS A 126 4.48 -7.24 8.07
CA CYS A 126 3.71 -8.40 8.52
C CYS A 126 2.33 -8.02 9.07
N ALA A 127 1.89 -6.76 8.94
CA ALA A 127 0.58 -6.35 9.40
C ALA A 127 -0.52 -7.08 8.59
N PRO A 128 -1.63 -7.47 9.24
CA PRO A 128 -2.76 -8.02 8.50
C PRO A 128 -3.28 -7.01 7.47
N PRO A 129 -3.81 -7.47 6.33
CA PRO A 129 -4.49 -6.57 5.41
C PRO A 129 -5.61 -5.83 6.14
N PRO A 130 -5.95 -4.61 5.70
CA PRO A 130 -6.99 -3.84 6.34
C PRO A 130 -8.30 -4.60 6.32
N VAL A 131 -9.12 -4.40 7.35
CA VAL A 131 -10.50 -4.89 7.36
C VAL A 131 -11.25 -4.13 6.26
N TRP A 132 -11.39 -4.75 5.10
CA TRP A 132 -11.89 -4.15 3.86
C TRP A 132 -13.28 -3.50 3.98
N SER A 133 -14.11 -3.90 4.94
CA SER A 133 -15.39 -3.24 5.22
C SER A 133 -15.25 -1.87 5.87
N LEU A 134 -14.13 -1.61 6.55
CA LEU A 134 -13.82 -0.34 7.23
C LEU A 134 -13.09 0.66 6.32
N THR A 135 -12.68 0.25 5.11
CA THR A 135 -11.99 1.12 4.16
C THR A 135 -12.94 2.05 3.37
N ARG A 136 -14.18 2.23 3.84
CA ARG A 136 -15.20 2.98 3.12
C ARG A 136 -14.80 4.44 2.94
N THR A 137 -14.62 4.83 1.69
CA THR A 137 -14.40 6.22 1.28
C THR A 137 -15.72 7.00 1.19
N LYS A 138 -15.63 8.33 1.16
CA LYS A 138 -16.76 9.22 0.86
C LYS A 138 -17.04 9.29 -0.65
N GLU A 139 -15.99 9.18 -1.45
CA GLU A 139 -16.02 9.32 -2.90
C GLU A 139 -15.80 7.99 -3.61
N CYS A 140 -16.37 7.87 -4.82
CA CYS A 140 -16.17 6.69 -5.67
C CYS A 140 -14.70 6.58 -6.09
N GLU A 141 -14.06 5.45 -5.84
CA GLU A 141 -12.62 5.27 -6.10
C GLU A 141 -12.23 5.31 -7.59
N ILE A 142 -13.20 5.23 -8.51
CA ILE A 142 -12.97 5.44 -9.95
C ILE A 142 -13.27 6.88 -10.36
N CYS A 143 -14.48 7.38 -10.11
CA CYS A 143 -14.91 8.68 -10.65
C CYS A 143 -14.79 9.86 -9.69
N GLN A 144 -14.30 9.64 -8.46
CA GLN A 144 -14.04 10.66 -7.44
C GLN A 144 -15.24 11.55 -7.10
N ARG A 145 -16.45 11.04 -7.30
CA ARG A 145 -17.68 11.75 -6.92
C ARG A 145 -18.18 11.26 -5.57
N GLU A 146 -18.61 12.20 -4.74
CA GLU A 146 -19.32 11.94 -3.49
C GLU A 146 -20.78 11.57 -3.79
N VAL A 147 -21.01 10.27 -4.01
CA VAL A 147 -22.32 9.68 -4.32
C VAL A 147 -22.48 8.37 -3.56
N PRO A 148 -23.68 7.79 -3.43
CA PRO A 148 -23.86 6.51 -2.76
C PRO A 148 -22.96 5.41 -3.35
N LEU A 149 -22.08 4.89 -2.50
CA LEU A 149 -21.12 3.84 -2.84
C LEU A 149 -21.60 2.48 -2.39
N THR A 150 -21.21 1.47 -3.18
CA THR A 150 -21.45 0.06 -2.89
C THR A 150 -20.14 -0.71 -2.89
N TYR A 151 -20.17 -1.79 -2.13
CA TYR A 151 -19.09 -2.73 -1.99
C TYR A 151 -18.92 -3.54 -3.28
N HIS A 152 -17.77 -3.42 -3.95
CA HIS A 152 -17.42 -4.18 -5.13
C HIS A 152 -16.20 -5.05 -4.84
N HIS A 153 -16.32 -6.36 -5.02
CA HIS A 153 -15.20 -7.28 -4.86
C HIS A 153 -14.25 -7.16 -6.06
N LEU A 154 -13.00 -6.78 -5.82
CA LEU A 154 -11.97 -6.68 -6.86
C LEU A 154 -11.60 -8.06 -7.42
N ILE A 155 -11.53 -9.07 -6.54
CA ILE A 155 -11.47 -10.48 -6.94
C ILE A 155 -12.88 -11.08 -6.80
N PRO A 156 -13.57 -11.39 -7.92
CA PRO A 156 -14.95 -11.89 -7.85
C PRO A 156 -15.06 -13.19 -7.02
N LYS A 157 -16.04 -13.25 -6.12
CA LYS A 157 -16.29 -14.43 -5.27
C LYS A 157 -16.45 -15.73 -6.04
N SER A 158 -17.03 -15.67 -7.24
CA SER A 158 -17.22 -16.82 -8.12
C SER A 158 -15.91 -17.49 -8.55
N VAL A 159 -14.77 -16.78 -8.48
CA VAL A 159 -13.45 -17.31 -8.88
C VAL A 159 -12.49 -17.54 -7.72
N HIS A 160 -12.89 -17.31 -6.46
CA HIS A 160 -12.03 -17.49 -5.27
C HIS A 160 -11.40 -18.89 -5.19
N ALA A 161 -12.21 -19.94 -5.36
CA ALA A 161 -11.70 -21.32 -5.34
C ALA A 161 -10.65 -21.56 -6.45
N LYS A 162 -10.83 -20.93 -7.62
CA LYS A 162 -9.89 -21.02 -8.74
C LYS A 162 -8.61 -20.24 -8.46
N VAL A 163 -8.73 -19.04 -7.89
CA VAL A 163 -7.60 -18.17 -7.49
C VAL A 163 -6.67 -18.91 -6.52
N LEU A 164 -7.24 -19.53 -5.48
CA LEU A 164 -6.46 -20.31 -4.51
C LEU A 164 -5.84 -21.56 -5.15
N LYS A 165 -6.61 -22.33 -5.92
CA LYS A 165 -6.12 -23.54 -6.59
C LYS A 165 -4.98 -23.25 -7.57
N LYS A 166 -4.98 -22.08 -8.19
CA LYS A 166 -3.96 -21.64 -9.16
C LYS A 166 -2.84 -20.82 -8.51
N GLY A 167 -2.93 -20.49 -7.23
CA GLY A 167 -1.95 -19.66 -6.52
C GLY A 167 -1.80 -18.26 -7.13
N TRP A 168 -2.89 -17.66 -7.63
CA TRP A 168 -2.81 -16.31 -8.21
C TRP A 168 -2.66 -15.25 -7.13
N HIS A 169 -3.41 -15.39 -6.03
CA HIS A 169 -3.41 -14.47 -4.90
C HIS A 169 -3.54 -15.24 -3.58
N PRO A 170 -3.00 -14.70 -2.48
CA PRO A 170 -3.20 -15.28 -1.16
C PRO A 170 -4.65 -15.13 -0.69
N GLU A 171 -5.03 -15.92 0.31
CA GLU A 171 -6.39 -15.89 0.90
C GLU A 171 -6.74 -14.51 1.47
N SER A 172 -5.75 -13.82 2.04
CA SER A 172 -5.85 -12.48 2.61
C SER A 172 -6.36 -11.42 1.61
N MET A 173 -6.13 -11.63 0.31
CA MET A 173 -6.54 -10.69 -0.74
C MET A 173 -7.94 -10.98 -1.31
N LEU A 174 -8.52 -12.16 -1.09
CA LEU A 174 -9.79 -12.56 -1.73
C LEU A 174 -10.96 -11.62 -1.43
N ASN A 175 -10.95 -11.00 -0.26
CA ASN A 175 -12.00 -10.07 0.17
C ASN A 175 -11.65 -8.60 -0.09
N SER A 176 -10.61 -8.33 -0.89
CA SER A 176 -10.28 -6.96 -1.32
C SER A 176 -11.44 -6.34 -2.09
N VAL A 177 -11.67 -5.06 -1.81
CA VAL A 177 -12.80 -4.32 -2.37
C VAL A 177 -12.46 -2.93 -2.83
N ALA A 178 -13.32 -2.45 -3.73
CA ALA A 178 -13.45 -1.06 -4.06
C ALA A 178 -14.86 -0.55 -3.72
N TRP A 179 -14.95 0.71 -3.32
CA TRP A 179 -16.14 1.49 -3.06
C TRP A 179 -16.54 2.23 -4.32
N LEU A 180 -17.38 1.57 -5.10
CA LEU A 180 -17.80 2.06 -6.40
C LEU A 180 -19.24 2.58 -6.35
N CYS A 181 -19.47 3.68 -7.05
CA CYS A 181 -20.81 4.22 -7.19
C CYS A 181 -21.72 3.17 -7.87
N ARG A 182 -22.92 3.02 -7.31
CA ARG A 182 -24.01 2.22 -7.86
C ARG A 182 -25.29 3.02 -7.69
N TYR A 183 -26.22 2.92 -8.64
CA TYR A 183 -27.54 3.49 -8.45
C TYR A 183 -28.19 2.86 -7.23
N SER A 184 -28.64 3.70 -6.30
CA SER A 184 -29.84 3.35 -5.56
C SER A 184 -31.02 3.75 -6.44
N ILE A 185 -31.78 2.76 -6.86
CA ILE A 185 -33.03 2.93 -7.64
C ILE A 185 -34.18 3.45 -6.76
N VAL A 186 -33.90 3.82 -5.50
CA VAL A 186 -34.91 4.22 -4.52
C VAL A 186 -35.09 5.75 -4.51
N LEU A 187 -35.43 6.31 -5.65
CA LEU A 187 -36.25 7.52 -5.70
C LEU A 187 -37.42 7.21 -6.63
N LEU A 188 -38.54 6.89 -6.00
CA LEU A 188 -39.86 6.61 -6.56
C LEU A 188 -40.47 7.84 -7.26
N ILE A 189 -39.74 8.45 -8.21
CA ILE A 189 -40.25 9.52 -9.06
C ILE A 189 -39.74 9.22 -10.48
N ALA A 190 -40.62 8.62 -11.27
CA ALA A 190 -40.32 7.87 -12.48
C ALA A 190 -39.91 8.71 -13.72
N ASP A 191 -39.78 10.03 -13.64
CA ASP A 191 -39.81 10.87 -14.85
C ASP A 191 -38.51 11.64 -15.19
N LEU A 192 -37.36 11.29 -14.59
CA LEU A 192 -36.08 11.96 -14.89
C LEU A 192 -34.97 10.97 -15.29
N CYS A 193 -34.93 10.69 -16.59
CA CYS A 193 -33.76 10.29 -17.38
C CYS A 193 -32.86 9.16 -16.82
N PRO A 194 -33.31 7.89 -16.84
CA PRO A 194 -32.47 6.72 -16.52
C PRO A 194 -31.31 6.46 -17.51
N ALA A 195 -31.20 7.23 -18.60
CA ALA A 195 -30.26 6.98 -19.69
C ALA A 195 -28.91 7.72 -19.58
N LEU A 196 -28.74 8.70 -18.67
CA LEU A 196 -27.55 9.56 -18.65
C LEU A 196 -26.53 9.22 -17.56
N PHE A 197 -26.85 8.31 -16.65
CA PHE A 197 -25.91 7.93 -15.62
C PHE A 197 -25.81 6.39 -15.68
N ARG A 198 -24.61 5.88 -16.01
CA ARG A 198 -24.23 4.46 -15.82
C ARG A 198 -23.21 4.41 -14.66
N PRO A 199 -23.22 3.37 -13.80
CA PRO A 199 -22.45 3.40 -12.57
C PRO A 199 -21.08 2.74 -12.76
N CYS A 200 -20.06 3.20 -12.04
CA CYS A 200 -18.72 2.62 -12.12
C CYS A 200 -18.72 1.11 -11.81
N HIS A 201 -19.53 0.68 -10.85
CA HIS A 201 -19.69 -0.74 -10.51
C HIS A 201 -20.05 -1.60 -11.75
N SER A 202 -21.06 -1.18 -12.52
CA SER A 202 -21.48 -1.95 -13.71
C SER A 202 -20.49 -1.86 -14.86
N VAL A 203 -19.67 -0.81 -14.93
CA VAL A 203 -18.61 -0.72 -15.95
C VAL A 203 -17.51 -1.73 -15.68
N VAL A 204 -17.05 -1.86 -14.44
CA VAL A 204 -15.99 -2.83 -14.09
C VAL A 204 -16.36 -4.26 -14.47
N HIS A 205 -17.62 -4.67 -14.26
CA HIS A 205 -18.08 -6.00 -14.69
C HIS A 205 -18.23 -6.18 -16.21
N GLN A 206 -18.17 -5.11 -17.01
CA GLN A 206 -18.30 -5.19 -18.47
C GLN A 206 -16.97 -5.08 -19.21
N VAL A 207 -15.93 -4.53 -18.58
CA VAL A 207 -14.63 -4.31 -19.24
C VAL A 207 -13.76 -5.56 -19.31
N ALA A 208 -14.02 -6.57 -18.46
CA ALA A 208 -13.19 -7.76 -18.34
C ALA A 208 -14.00 -8.95 -17.82
N SER A 209 -13.54 -10.17 -18.13
CA SER A 209 -14.11 -11.39 -17.56
C SER A 209 -13.81 -11.50 -16.06
N CYS A 210 -14.57 -12.30 -15.32
CA CYS A 210 -14.29 -12.52 -13.88
C CYS A 210 -12.87 -13.08 -13.64
N GLU A 211 -12.37 -13.87 -14.58
CA GLU A 211 -11.01 -14.42 -14.52
C GLU A 211 -9.95 -13.36 -14.80
N ASP A 212 -10.16 -12.49 -15.79
CA ASP A 212 -9.25 -11.39 -16.08
C ASP A 212 -9.23 -10.36 -14.94
N LEU A 213 -10.39 -10.08 -14.34
CA LEU A 213 -10.49 -9.24 -13.14
C LEU A 213 -9.62 -9.80 -12.01
N ALA A 214 -9.80 -11.08 -11.69
CA ALA A 214 -9.01 -11.73 -10.64
C ALA A 214 -7.52 -11.80 -10.97
N ARG A 215 -7.13 -12.03 -12.22
CA ARG A 215 -5.72 -12.26 -12.56
C ARG A 215 -4.93 -10.97 -12.76
N ASN A 216 -5.52 -9.99 -13.43
CA ASN A 216 -4.79 -8.84 -13.96
C ASN A 216 -5.33 -7.50 -13.44
N LEU A 217 -6.53 -7.43 -12.86
CA LEU A 217 -7.21 -6.18 -12.49
C LEU A 217 -7.79 -6.25 -11.07
N TYR A 218 -6.99 -6.78 -10.14
CA TYR A 218 -7.41 -7.10 -8.77
C TYR A 218 -7.17 -5.96 -7.76
N THR A 219 -6.79 -4.78 -8.24
CA THR A 219 -6.69 -3.52 -7.46
C THR A 219 -7.33 -2.35 -8.22
N VAL A 220 -7.64 -1.26 -7.53
CA VAL A 220 -8.20 -0.05 -8.17
C VAL A 220 -7.19 0.59 -9.12
N GLU A 221 -5.91 0.57 -8.75
CA GLU A 221 -4.80 1.12 -9.55
C GLU A 221 -4.72 0.39 -10.89
N LEU A 222 -4.74 -0.96 -10.87
CA LEU A 222 -4.73 -1.77 -12.09
C LEU A 222 -5.96 -1.51 -12.97
N LEU A 223 -7.13 -1.26 -12.38
CA LEU A 223 -8.32 -0.85 -13.13
C LEU A 223 -8.11 0.52 -13.79
N LEU A 224 -7.52 1.47 -13.07
CA LEU A 224 -7.26 2.84 -13.55
C LEU A 224 -6.12 2.92 -14.58
N GLU A 225 -5.27 1.90 -14.70
CA GLU A 225 -4.28 1.80 -15.79
C GLU A 225 -4.91 1.52 -17.16
N ARG A 226 -6.15 0.98 -17.21
CA ARG A 226 -6.81 0.68 -18.48
C ARG A 226 -7.36 1.92 -19.16
N GLU A 227 -7.12 2.05 -20.46
CA GLU A 227 -7.60 3.18 -21.25
C GLU A 227 -9.13 3.33 -21.26
N ASP A 228 -9.87 2.22 -21.29
CA ASP A 228 -11.35 2.24 -21.31
C ASP A 228 -11.91 2.75 -19.97
N ILE A 229 -11.33 2.33 -18.85
CA ILE A 229 -11.64 2.83 -17.51
C ILE A 229 -11.23 4.29 -17.35
N GLN A 230 -10.08 4.73 -17.87
CA GLN A 230 -9.67 6.14 -17.82
C GLN A 230 -10.60 7.06 -18.61
N ARG A 231 -11.00 6.65 -19.84
CA ARG A 231 -11.99 7.39 -20.63
C ARG A 231 -13.32 7.45 -19.89
N TRP A 232 -13.73 6.33 -19.29
CA TRP A 232 -14.92 6.24 -18.48
C TRP A 232 -14.85 7.16 -17.24
N GLN A 233 -13.76 7.16 -16.50
CA GLN A 233 -13.53 8.03 -15.33
C GLN A 233 -13.72 9.49 -15.71
N LYS A 234 -13.06 9.96 -16.78
CA LYS A 234 -13.15 11.35 -17.26
C LYS A 234 -14.58 11.76 -17.62
N TYR A 235 -15.36 10.84 -18.19
CA TYR A 235 -16.77 11.06 -18.48
C TYR A 235 -17.63 11.03 -17.21
N ALA A 236 -17.45 10.01 -16.37
CA ALA A 236 -18.25 9.76 -15.17
C ALA A 236 -18.08 10.87 -14.12
N ALA A 237 -16.87 11.41 -13.95
CA ALA A 237 -16.57 12.50 -13.02
C ALA A 237 -17.38 13.78 -13.31
N LYS A 238 -17.76 14.00 -14.58
CA LYS A 238 -18.55 15.17 -15.00
C LYS A 238 -20.06 14.98 -14.84
N GLN A 239 -20.51 13.76 -14.53
CA GLN A 239 -21.95 13.47 -14.46
C GLN A 239 -22.56 14.04 -13.19
N ARG A 240 -23.59 14.86 -13.36
CA ARG A 240 -24.35 15.47 -12.26
C ARG A 240 -25.09 14.40 -11.47
N TYR A 241 -25.11 14.56 -10.15
CA TYR A 241 -25.89 13.77 -9.22
C TYR A 241 -26.85 14.69 -8.45
N GLY A 242 -28.11 14.27 -8.26
CA GLY A 242 -29.08 15.01 -7.45
C GLY A 242 -29.71 16.27 -8.06
N VAL A 243 -29.41 16.64 -9.31
CA VAL A 243 -29.98 17.85 -9.96
C VAL A 243 -31.24 17.49 -10.75
N ARG A 244 -32.42 17.95 -10.29
CA ARG A 244 -33.64 18.03 -11.11
C ARG A 244 -33.39 19.04 -12.23
N ARG A 245 -33.50 18.60 -13.50
CA ARG A 245 -33.69 19.56 -14.60
C ARG A 245 -35.14 20.03 -14.51
N GLY A 246 -35.32 21.33 -14.33
CA GLY A 246 -36.62 21.99 -14.50
C GLY A 246 -37.02 22.04 -15.96
#